data_AF-A0A6B1E2L9-F1
#
_entry.id   AF-A0A6B1E2L9-F1
#
_cell.length_a   1.000
_cell.length_b   1.000
_cell.length_c   1.000
_cell.angle_alpha   90.00
_cell.angle_beta   90.00
_cell.angle_gamma   90.00
#
_symmetry.space_group_name_H-M   'P 1'
#
loop_
_entity.id
_entity.type
_entity.pdbx_description
1 polymer ?
#
loop_
_entity_poly.entity_id
_entity_poly.type
_entity_poly.pdbx_seq_one_letter_code
_entity_poly.pdbx_strand_id
1 'polypeptide(L)'
;MKALGAVAVIFAILLAGGAITSNLLSSDLAIQQTTDPSGDFLTATPDQAIAFLLITGFILFNVLGAGLTVMAVFWLLNRGLASVRQGSTS
;
A
#
# COMPACT_ATOMS: atom_id res chain seq x y z
N MET A 1 7.23 -9.96 -24.97
CA MET A 1 7.10 -8.49 -24.77
C MET A 1 5.97 -8.09 -23.82
N LYS A 2 4.73 -8.59 -23.96
CA LYS A 2 3.60 -8.22 -23.09
C LYS A 2 3.80 -8.53 -21.59
N ALA A 3 4.36 -9.69 -21.27
CA ALA A 3 4.65 -10.06 -19.87
C ALA A 3 5.74 -9.19 -19.25
N LEU A 4 6.81 -8.87 -19.99
CA LEU A 4 7.88 -7.98 -19.54
C LEU A 4 7.35 -6.56 -19.26
N GLY A 5 6.46 -6.06 -20.11
CA GLY A 5 5.77 -4.79 -19.89
C GLY A 5 4.89 -4.79 -18.64
N ALA A 6 4.12 -5.87 -18.40
CA ALA A 6 3.31 -6.01 -17.19
C ALA A 6 4.16 -6.03 -15.92
N VAL A 7 5.28 -6.76 -15.93
CA VAL A 7 6.22 -6.81 -14.80
C VAL A 7 6.83 -5.43 -14.54
N ALA A 8 7.24 -4.71 -15.58
CA ALA A 8 7.81 -3.37 -15.44
C ALA A 8 6.80 -2.37 -14.81
N VAL A 9 5.52 -2.45 -15.21
CA VAL A 9 4.45 -1.63 -14.62
C VAL A 9 4.24 -1.98 -13.15
N ILE A 10 4.18 -3.26 -12.81
CA ILE A 10 4.06 -3.70 -11.40
C ILE A 10 5.24 -3.19 -10.57
N PHE A 11 6.45 -3.25 -11.12
CA PHE A 11 7.66 -2.77 -10.46
C PHE A 11 7.63 -1.24 -10.24
N ALA A 12 7.18 -0.48 -11.24
CA ALA A 12 7.02 0.97 -11.11
C ALA A 12 6.00 1.34 -10.02
N ILE A 13 4.87 0.62 -9.94
CA ILE A 13 3.84 0.82 -8.91
C ILE A 13 4.42 0.51 -7.52
N LEU A 14 5.18 -0.58 -7.38
CA LEU A 14 5.83 -0.96 -6.12
C LEU A 14 6.84 0.09 -5.65
N LEU A 15 7.68 0.59 -6.55
CA LEU A 15 8.67 1.63 -6.22
C LEU A 15 8.01 2.95 -5.85
N ALA A 16 6.98 3.37 -6.58
CA ALA A 16 6.22 4.57 -6.27
C ALA A 16 5.51 4.45 -4.91
N GLY A 17 4.85 3.31 -4.64
CA GLY A 17 4.24 3.03 -3.35
C GLY A 17 5.25 3.04 -2.20
N GLY A 18 6.41 2.40 -2.39
CA GLY A 18 7.49 2.38 -1.39
C GLY A 18 8.03 3.78 -1.08
N ALA A 19 8.21 4.63 -2.11
CA ALA A 19 8.67 6.00 -1.93
C ALA A 19 7.64 6.88 -1.20
N ILE A 20 6.35 6.74 -1.50
CA ILE A 20 5.29 7.46 -0.78
C ILE A 20 5.26 7.03 0.69
N THR A 21 5.38 5.73 0.94
CA THR A 21 5.43 5.15 2.30
C THR A 21 6.62 5.65 3.10
N SER A 22 7.81 5.73 2.50
CA SER A 22 8.99 6.23 3.20
C SER A 22 8.86 7.70 3.59
N ASN A 23 8.26 8.52 2.71
CA ASN A 23 8.03 9.94 3.01
C ASN A 23 7.03 10.14 4.16
N LEU A 24 5.99 9.30 4.24
CA LEU A 24 5.00 9.40 5.31
C LEU A 24 5.54 8.92 6.67
N LEU A 25 6.45 7.94 6.68
CA LEU A 25 7.14 7.50 7.90
C LEU A 25 8.17 8.52 8.41
N SER A 26 8.69 9.38 7.53
CA SER A 26 9.60 10.46 7.90
C SER A 26 8.91 11.75 8.33
N SER A 27 7.58 11.86 8.16
CA SER A 27 6.81 13.01 8.60
C SER A 27 6.38 12.89 10.06
N ASP A 28 6.33 14.01 10.77
CA ASP A 28 6.03 14.12 12.21
C ASP A 28 4.53 13.94 12.52
N LEU A 29 3.90 12.90 11.92
CA LEU A 29 2.51 12.51 12.19
C LEU A 29 2.37 11.79 13.55
N ALA A 30 3.07 12.26 14.57
CA ALA A 30 2.95 11.72 15.91
C ALA A 30 1.67 12.24 16.59
N ILE A 31 0.72 11.35 16.88
CA ILE A 31 -0.34 11.66 17.85
C ILE A 31 0.33 11.69 19.22
N GLN A 32 0.71 12.89 19.67
CA GLN A 32 1.33 13.09 20.97
C GLN A 32 0.25 13.18 22.06
N GLN A 33 0.51 12.51 23.19
CA GLN A 33 -0.29 12.74 24.39
C GLN A 33 -0.10 14.18 24.87
N THR A 34 -1.22 14.84 25.18
CA THR A 34 -1.20 16.18 25.75
C THR A 34 -0.42 16.21 27.07
N THR A 35 0.44 17.21 27.25
CA THR A 35 1.10 17.49 28.54
C THR A 35 0.27 18.44 29.41
N ASP A 36 -0.84 18.96 28.87
CA ASP A 36 -1.78 19.80 29.60
C ASP A 36 -2.64 18.92 30.53
N PRO A 37 -2.56 19.10 31.86
CA PRO A 37 -3.35 18.34 32.82
C PRO A 37 -4.87 18.61 32.72
N SER A 38 -5.29 19.63 31.97
CA SER A 38 -6.69 19.91 31.65
C SER A 38 -7.14 19.36 30.28
N GLY A 39 -6.22 18.79 29.51
CA GLY A 39 -6.53 18.21 28.20
C GLY A 39 -7.35 16.92 28.32
N ASP A 40 -8.45 16.85 27.58
CA ASP A 40 -9.33 15.67 27.53
C ASP A 40 -8.88 14.69 26.44
N PHE A 41 -8.67 13.42 26.82
CA PHE A 41 -8.30 12.34 25.91
C PHE A 41 -9.41 11.97 24.91
N LEU A 42 -10.65 12.41 25.16
CA LEU A 42 -11.78 12.20 24.27
C LEU A 42 -11.90 13.29 23.19
N THR A 43 -11.12 14.37 23.28
CA THR A 43 -11.14 15.48 22.32
C THR A 43 -9.84 15.53 21.52
N ALA A 44 -9.96 15.39 20.20
CA ALA A 44 -8.83 15.56 19.29
C ALA A 44 -8.78 17.01 18.79
N THR A 45 -7.58 17.58 18.69
CA THR A 45 -7.40 18.83 17.94
C THR A 45 -7.63 18.59 16.44
N PRO A 46 -7.94 19.63 15.65
CA PRO A 46 -8.11 19.50 14.21
C PRO A 46 -6.91 18.82 13.53
N ASP A 47 -5.69 19.16 13.94
CA ASP A 47 -4.46 18.58 13.36
C ASP A 47 -4.30 17.09 13.72
N GLN A 48 -4.62 16.70 14.96
CA GLN A 48 -4.60 15.28 15.37
C GLN A 48 -5.67 14.46 14.64
N ALA A 49 -6.85 15.03 14.40
CA ALA A 49 -7.92 14.37 13.65
C ALA A 49 -7.52 14.16 12.17
N ILE A 50 -6.87 15.14 11.55
CA ILE A 50 -6.35 15.03 10.18
C ILE A 50 -5.23 13.99 10.12
N ALA A 51 -4.29 14.00 11.08
CA ALA A 51 -3.22 13.01 11.16
C ALA A 51 -3.78 11.59 11.32
N PHE A 52 -4.79 11.40 12.17
CA PHE A 52 -5.47 10.11 12.34
C PHE A 52 -6.12 9.62 11.03
N LEU A 53 -6.81 10.51 10.31
CA LEU A 53 -7.42 10.18 9.02
C LEU A 53 -6.34 9.77 7.99
N LEU A 54 -5.25 10.53 7.91
CA LEU A 54 -4.15 10.26 6.97
C LEU A 54 -3.47 8.92 7.25
N ILE A 55 -3.15 8.63 8.51
CA ILE A 55 -2.55 7.34 8.92
C ILE A 55 -3.52 6.20 8.60
N THR A 56 -4.79 6.33 8.97
CA THR A 56 -5.80 5.29 8.75
C THR A 56 -5.97 5.01 7.26
N GLY A 57 -6.18 6.06 6.46
CA GLY A 57 -6.31 5.95 5.01
C GLY A 57 -5.08 5.35 4.36
N PHE A 58 -3.89 5.73 4.83
CA PHE A 58 -2.63 5.18 4.34
C PHE A 58 -2.47 3.69 4.65
N ILE A 59 -2.79 3.25 5.88
CA ILE A 59 -2.73 1.83 6.25
C ILE A 59 -3.70 1.03 5.38
N LEU A 60 -4.95 1.48 5.25
CA LEU A 60 -5.95 0.79 4.44
C LEU A 60 -5.53 0.72 2.97
N PHE A 61 -5.02 1.81 2.42
CA PHE A 61 -4.51 1.85 1.05
C PHE A 61 -3.36 0.85 0.83
N ASN A 62 -2.40 0.76 1.76
CA ASN A 62 -1.28 -0.17 1.65
C ASN A 62 -1.71 -1.64 1.81
N VAL A 63 -2.58 -1.95 2.76
CA VAL A 63 -3.09 -3.32 2.97
C VAL A 63 -3.85 -3.80 1.73
N LEU A 64 -4.75 -2.96 1.21
CA LEU A 64 -5.50 -3.28 0.00
C LEU A 64 -4.57 -3.35 -1.23
N GLY A 65 -3.66 -2.39 -1.38
CA GLY A 65 -2.69 -2.35 -2.48
C GLY A 65 -1.78 -3.57 -2.51
N ALA A 66 -1.27 -4.01 -1.35
CA ALA A 66 -0.45 -5.21 -1.23
C ALA A 66 -1.25 -6.46 -1.62
N GLY A 67 -2.48 -6.60 -1.10
CA GLY A 67 -3.37 -7.71 -1.44
C GLY A 67 -3.66 -7.80 -2.95
N LEU A 68 -4.01 -6.67 -3.57
CA LEU A 68 -4.27 -6.59 -5.01
C LEU A 68 -3.01 -6.88 -5.84
N THR A 69 -1.85 -6.42 -5.40
CA THR A 69 -0.58 -6.68 -6.08
C THR A 69 -0.24 -8.17 -6.05
N VAL A 70 -0.36 -8.82 -4.89
CA VAL A 70 -0.14 -10.26 -4.76
C VAL A 70 -1.12 -11.05 -5.64
N MET A 71 -2.39 -10.68 -5.61
CA MET A 71 -3.42 -11.28 -6.47
C MET A 71 -3.06 -11.16 -7.96
N ALA A 72 -2.66 -9.96 -8.40
CA ALA A 72 -2.31 -9.71 -9.80
C ALA A 72 -1.07 -10.52 -10.24
N VAL A 73 -0.06 -10.63 -9.37
CA VAL A 73 1.13 -11.45 -9.63
C VAL A 73 0.74 -12.92 -9.80
N PHE A 74 0.00 -13.50 -8.85
CA PHE A 74 -0.43 -14.90 -8.96
C PHE A 74 -1.33 -15.15 -10.16
N TRP A 75 -2.22 -14.21 -10.48
CA TRP A 75 -3.07 -14.30 -11.67
C TRP A 75 -2.23 -14.34 -12.96
N LEU A 76 -1.22 -13.49 -13.07
CA LEU A 76 -0.32 -13.44 -14.23
C LEU A 76 0.49 -14.74 -14.35
N LEU A 77 1.06 -15.23 -13.24
CA LEU A 77 1.81 -16.49 -13.20
C LEU A 77 0.94 -17.68 -13.61
N ASN A 78 -0.28 -17.77 -13.09
CA ASN A 78 -1.23 -18.82 -13.45
C ASN A 78 -1.54 -18.80 -14.95
N ARG A 79 -1.72 -17.61 -15.54
CA ARG A 79 -1.93 -17.48 -16.99
C ARG A 79 -0.75 -17.98 -17.80
N GLY A 80 0.48 -17.66 -17.39
CA GLY A 80 1.69 -18.16 -18.03
C GLY A 80 1.79 -19.68 -17.99
N LEU A 81 1.54 -20.28 -16.81
CA LEU A 81 1.55 -21.74 -16.63
C LEU A 81 0.48 -22.45 -17.46
N ALA A 82 -0.72 -21.87 -17.56
CA ALA A 82 -1.82 -22.43 -18.34
C ALA A 82 -1.49 -22.49 -19.84
N SER A 83 -0.83 -21.46 -20.38
CA SER A 83 -0.37 -21.44 -21.77
C SER A 83 0.68 -22.52 -22.07
N VAL A 84 1.59 -22.79 -21.13
CA VAL A 84 2.62 -23.84 -21.29
C VAL A 84 2.01 -25.24 -21.24
N ARG A 85 1.06 -25.50 -20.32
CA ARG A 85 0.38 -26.80 -20.20
C ARG A 85 -0.38 -27.18 -21.47
N GLN A 86 -1.04 -26.21 -22.12
CA GLN A 86 -1.76 -26.46 -23.38
C GLN A 86 -0.80 -26.82 -24.52
N GLY A 87 0.41 -26.26 -24.56
CA GLY A 87 1.42 -26.62 -25.56
C GLY A 87 2.12 -27.97 -25.31
N SER A 88 1.90 -28.62 -24.16
CA SER A 88 2.52 -29.91 -23.80
C SER A 88 1.60 -31.11 -24.08
N THR A 89 0.39 -30.86 -24.59
CA THR A 89 -0.62 -31.89 -24.92
C THR A 89 -0.89 -32.01 -26.42
N SER A 90 -0.08 -31.34 -27.25
CA SER A 90 -0.02 -31.45 -28.71
C SER A 90 1.30 -32.09 -29.12
#